data_AF-A0A9W5R261-F1
#
_entry.id   AF-A0A9W5R261-F1
#
_cell.length_a   1.000
_cell.length_b   1.000
_cell.length_c   1.000
_cell.angle_alpha   90.00
_cell.angle_beta   90.00
_cell.angle_gamma   90.00
#
_symmetry.space_group_name_H-M   'P 1'
#
loop_
_entity.id
_entity.type
_entity.pdbx_description
1 polymer ?
#
loop_
_entity_poly.entity_id
_entity_poly.type
_entity_poly.pdbx_seq_one_letter_code
_entity_poly.pdbx_strand_id
1 'polypeptide(L)'
;MVSMQETAYPRLKSCPNYKELEKLFSPTSSEISWVKQKARNPFSQLGLLTMLKTFQCLNYFLPIRDTSSVIIEHIARKAKLDSPDQAEWDSYHRSGTGIRQIAMIREYRQAKIFNNQTHQIM
;
A
#
# COMPACT_ATOMS: atom_id res chain seq x y z
N MET A 1 -3.69 -16.39 34.55
CA MET A 1 -4.42 -15.11 34.41
C MET A 1 -5.02 -15.06 33.00
N VAL A 2 -6.34 -15.02 32.93
CA VAL A 2 -7.23 -14.91 31.74
C VAL A 2 -7.47 -13.40 31.56
N SER A 3 -7.60 -12.74 30.40
CA SER A 3 -7.66 -13.06 28.95
C SER A 3 -7.83 -11.72 28.19
N MET A 4 -7.64 -11.75 26.86
CA MET A 4 -7.94 -10.70 25.85
C MET A 4 -7.03 -9.46 25.90
N GLN A 5 -6.28 -9.08 24.85
CA GLN A 5 -6.79 -8.76 23.52
C GLN A 5 -5.78 -9.07 22.40
N GLU A 6 -5.98 -10.25 21.84
CA GLU A 6 -5.61 -10.68 20.51
C GLU A 6 -6.55 -9.97 19.51
N THR A 7 -6.09 -8.86 18.93
CA THR A 7 -6.84 -8.19 17.84
C THR A 7 -5.86 -7.85 16.72
N ALA A 8 -6.07 -8.46 15.55
CA ALA A 8 -5.11 -8.55 14.46
C ALA A 8 -4.60 -7.21 13.91
N TYR A 9 -5.35 -6.11 13.91
CA TYR A 9 -4.85 -4.80 13.46
C TYR A 9 -5.74 -3.66 13.99
N PRO A 10 -5.23 -2.81 14.91
CA PRO A 10 -5.88 -1.50 15.10
C PRO A 10 -5.06 -0.32 14.57
N ARG A 11 -3.76 -0.17 14.87
CA ARG A 11 -2.92 0.95 14.41
C ARG A 11 -1.43 0.60 14.50
N LEU A 12 -0.84 0.04 13.44
CA LEU A 12 0.61 0.02 13.11
C LEU A 12 1.60 0.33 14.26
N LYS A 13 1.64 -0.50 15.30
CA LYS A 13 2.73 -0.53 16.27
C LYS A 13 3.17 -1.96 16.54
N SER A 14 4.49 -2.06 16.64
CA SER A 14 5.33 -3.24 16.85
C SER A 14 5.43 -4.17 15.63
N CYS A 15 6.35 -3.80 14.74
CA CYS A 15 7.10 -4.65 13.81
C CYS A 15 6.37 -5.91 13.32
N PRO A 16 5.72 -5.88 12.13
CA PRO A 16 5.16 -7.10 11.55
C PRO A 16 6.26 -8.17 11.45
N ASN A 17 5.90 -9.42 11.74
CA ASN A 17 6.83 -10.55 11.57
C ASN A 17 7.31 -10.54 10.11
N TYR A 18 8.61 -10.76 9.87
CA TYR A 18 9.21 -10.68 8.53
C TYR A 18 8.44 -11.50 7.48
N LYS A 19 7.91 -12.67 7.87
CA LYS A 19 7.09 -13.52 6.99
C LYS A 19 5.77 -12.86 6.59
N GLU A 20 5.11 -12.17 7.52
CA GLU A 20 3.87 -11.44 7.25
C GLU A 20 4.13 -10.18 6.45
N LEU A 21 5.23 -9.48 6.75
CA LEU A 21 5.70 -8.34 5.97
C LEU A 21 5.93 -8.74 4.51
N GLU A 22 6.64 -9.83 4.28
CA GLU A 22 6.89 -10.35 2.94
C GLU A 22 5.61 -10.81 2.24
N LYS A 23 4.70 -11.49 2.94
CA LYS A 23 3.44 -11.97 2.34
C LYS A 23 2.46 -10.85 2.01
N LEU A 24 2.29 -9.89 2.91
CA LEU A 24 1.24 -8.87 2.81
C LEU A 24 1.71 -7.61 2.08
N PHE A 25 2.95 -7.19 2.30
CA PHE A 25 3.47 -5.90 1.83
C PHE A 25 4.49 -6.02 0.69
N SER A 26 4.80 -7.23 0.20
CA SER A 26 5.59 -7.33 -1.04
C SER A 26 4.72 -6.97 -2.25
N PRO A 27 5.08 -5.92 -3.03
CA PRO A 27 4.40 -5.61 -4.27
C PRO A 27 4.74 -6.66 -5.34
N THR A 28 3.74 -7.01 -6.14
CA THR A 28 3.90 -7.91 -7.28
C THR A 28 4.42 -7.16 -8.51
N SER A 29 5.03 -7.87 -9.47
CA SER A 29 5.56 -7.26 -10.70
C SER A 29 4.49 -6.51 -11.51
N SER A 30 3.24 -6.98 -11.50
CA SER A 30 2.12 -6.33 -12.18
C SER A 30 1.71 -5.02 -11.49
N GLU A 31 1.72 -4.98 -10.16
CA GLU A 31 1.48 -3.76 -9.38
C GLU A 31 2.59 -2.73 -9.60
N ILE A 32 3.86 -3.17 -9.61
CA ILE A 32 5.01 -2.29 -9.90
C ILE A 32 4.88 -1.70 -11.31
N SER A 33 4.55 -2.52 -12.32
CA SER A 33 4.34 -2.03 -13.69
C SER A 33 3.17 -1.05 -13.78
N TRP A 34 2.05 -1.36 -13.12
CA TRP A 34 0.89 -0.47 -13.09
C TRP A 34 1.22 0.88 -12.45
N VAL A 35 1.95 0.88 -11.33
CA VAL A 35 2.38 2.11 -10.68
C VAL A 35 3.34 2.92 -11.56
N LYS A 36 4.30 2.27 -12.23
CA LYS A 36 5.22 2.94 -13.16
C LYS A 36 4.50 3.63 -14.32
N GLN A 37 3.38 3.07 -14.78
CA GLN A 37 2.55 3.69 -15.83
C GLN A 37 1.76 4.89 -15.32
N LYS A 38 1.37 4.90 -14.03
CA LYS A 38 0.54 5.96 -13.44
C LYS A 38 1.33 7.11 -12.81
N ALA A 39 2.52 6.84 -12.29
CA ALA A 39 3.36 7.82 -11.61
C ALA A 39 4.75 7.88 -12.24
N ARG A 40 5.18 9.09 -12.65
CA ARG A 40 6.50 9.31 -13.27
C ARG A 40 7.65 9.38 -12.25
N ASN A 41 7.40 9.97 -11.08
CA ASN A 41 8.43 10.23 -10.08
C ASN A 41 8.58 9.05 -9.10
N PRO A 42 9.81 8.63 -8.74
CA PRO A 42 10.06 7.56 -7.77
C PRO A 42 9.31 7.74 -6.44
N PHE A 43 9.31 8.96 -5.90
CA PHE A 43 8.57 9.31 -4.69
C PHE A 43 7.06 9.06 -4.83
N SER A 44 6.48 9.48 -5.96
CA SER A 44 5.06 9.27 -6.23
C SER A 44 4.72 7.80 -6.49
N GLN A 45 5.64 7.03 -7.08
CA GLN A 45 5.49 5.59 -7.27
C GLN A 45 5.47 4.86 -5.92
N LEU A 46 6.42 5.17 -5.04
CA LEU A 46 6.47 4.59 -3.70
C LEU A 46 5.20 4.94 -2.89
N GLY A 47 4.74 6.19 -2.98
CA GLY A 47 3.52 6.61 -2.31
C GLY A 47 2.28 5.83 -2.78
N LEU A 48 2.14 5.70 -4.10
CA LEU A 48 1.05 4.93 -4.71
C LEU A 48 1.10 3.44 -4.32
N LEU A 49 2.28 2.81 -4.35
CA LEU A 49 2.46 1.42 -3.94
C LEU A 49 2.11 1.24 -2.46
N THR A 50 2.58 2.13 -1.60
CA THR A 50 2.31 2.06 -0.16
C THR A 50 0.82 2.15 0.11
N MET A 51 0.13 3.12 -0.50
CA MET A 51 -1.33 3.28 -0.37
C MET A 51 -2.10 2.07 -0.92
N LEU A 52 -1.63 1.49 -2.03
CA LEU A 52 -2.24 0.29 -2.60
C LEU A 52 -2.13 -0.91 -1.64
N LYS A 53 -0.93 -1.16 -1.09
CA LYS A 53 -0.69 -2.30 -0.18
C LYS A 53 -1.42 -2.14 1.15
N THR A 54 -1.41 -0.94 1.74
CA THR A 54 -2.16 -0.68 2.97
C THR A 54 -3.67 -0.80 2.73
N PHE A 55 -4.18 -0.32 1.59
CA PHE A 55 -5.59 -0.48 1.23
C PHE A 55 -5.97 -1.95 1.00
N GLN A 56 -5.12 -2.76 0.35
CA GLN A 56 -5.36 -4.20 0.18
C GLN A 56 -5.40 -4.94 1.52
N CYS A 57 -4.56 -4.54 2.48
CA CYS A 57 -4.47 -5.18 3.79
C CYS A 57 -5.57 -4.73 4.76
N LEU A 58 -5.87 -3.44 4.80
CA LEU A 58 -6.75 -2.81 5.78
C LEU A 58 -8.17 -2.55 5.25
N ASN A 59 -8.37 -2.60 3.94
CA ASN A 59 -9.62 -2.26 3.25
C ASN A 59 -10.07 -0.80 3.40
N TYR A 60 -9.21 0.09 3.90
CA TYR A 60 -9.39 1.55 3.95
C TYR A 60 -8.09 2.30 3.64
N PHE A 61 -8.17 3.58 3.28
CA PHE A 61 -7.00 4.41 3.00
C PHE A 61 -6.40 4.94 4.30
N LEU A 62 -5.13 4.62 4.54
CA LEU A 62 -4.35 5.16 5.64
C LEU A 62 -3.37 6.23 5.11
N PRO A 63 -3.24 7.40 5.76
CA PRO A 63 -2.16 8.32 5.45
C PRO A 63 -0.79 7.64 5.55
N ILE A 64 0.11 7.89 4.59
CA ILE A 64 1.42 7.23 4.57
C ILE A 64 2.24 7.57 5.81
N ARG A 65 2.12 8.80 6.33
CA ARG A 65 2.75 9.22 7.59
C ARG A 65 2.36 8.37 8.81
N ASP A 66 1.18 7.75 8.78
CA ASP A 66 0.68 6.87 9.85
C ASP A 66 1.10 5.41 9.60
N THR A 67 1.79 5.13 8.49
CA THR A 67 2.37 3.84 8.14
C THR A 67 3.78 3.72 8.74
N SER A 68 4.06 2.55 9.33
CA SER A 68 5.39 2.23 9.88
C SER A 68 6.46 2.31 8.80
N SER A 69 7.58 2.97 9.10
CA SER A 69 8.73 3.12 8.20
C SER A 69 9.25 1.78 7.68
N VAL A 70 9.22 0.73 8.51
CA VAL A 70 9.62 -0.64 8.14
C VAL A 70 8.85 -1.16 6.92
N ILE A 71 7.56 -0.82 6.81
CA ILE A 71 6.73 -1.22 5.67
C ILE A 71 7.10 -0.42 4.43
N ILE A 72 7.27 0.90 4.58
CA ILE A 72 7.64 1.79 3.48
C ILE A 72 9.00 1.37 2.92
N GLU A 73 9.98 1.12 3.78
CA GLU A 73 11.32 0.62 3.41
C GLU A 73 11.27 -0.74 2.71
N HIS A 74 10.45 -1.68 3.21
CA HIS A 74 10.29 -2.98 2.58
C HIS A 74 9.71 -2.86 1.17
N ILE A 75 8.67 -2.05 0.99
CA ILE A 75 8.07 -1.78 -0.32
C ILE A 75 9.09 -1.09 -1.24
N ALA A 76 9.79 -0.07 -0.76
CA ALA A 76 10.82 0.64 -1.51
C ALA A 76 11.91 -0.32 -2.00
N ARG A 77 12.43 -1.17 -1.11
CA ARG A 77 13.44 -2.19 -1.43
C ARG A 77 12.95 -3.18 -2.49
N LYS A 78 11.73 -3.72 -2.33
CA LYS A 78 11.15 -4.67 -3.31
C LYS A 78 10.88 -4.00 -4.66
N ALA A 79 10.52 -2.71 -4.66
CA ALA A 79 10.28 -1.93 -5.87
C ALA A 79 11.56 -1.33 -6.50
N LYS A 80 12.72 -1.46 -5.82
CA LYS A 80 14.00 -0.81 -6.17
C LYS A 80 13.87 0.72 -6.27
N LEU A 81 13.22 1.32 -5.28
CA LEU A 81 13.02 2.76 -5.14
C LEU A 81 13.73 3.26 -3.88
N ASP A 82 14.06 4.55 -3.86
CA ASP A 82 14.61 5.20 -2.68
C ASP A 82 13.52 5.39 -1.62
N SER A 83 13.90 5.19 -0.35
CA SER A 83 13.04 5.44 0.81
C SER A 83 13.25 6.88 1.30
N PRO A 84 12.28 7.79 1.11
CA PRO A 84 12.34 9.15 1.64
C PRO A 84 12.10 9.13 3.16
N ASP A 85 12.45 10.23 3.82
CA ASP A 85 12.20 10.42 5.24
C ASP A 85 10.69 10.50 5.57
N GLN A 86 10.31 10.14 6.79
CA GLN A 86 8.91 10.09 7.20
C GLN A 86 8.21 11.46 7.07
N ALA A 87 8.95 12.55 7.31
CA ALA A 87 8.46 13.91 7.22
C ALA A 87 7.97 14.30 5.82
N GLU A 88 8.54 13.71 4.76
CA GLU A 88 8.13 13.96 3.36
C GLU A 88 6.67 13.52 3.10
N TRP A 89 6.14 12.61 3.93
CA TRP A 89 4.79 12.05 3.75
C TRP A 89 3.66 12.86 4.40
N ASP A 90 3.97 13.84 5.25
CA ASP A 90 2.98 14.52 6.08
C ASP A 90 1.87 15.22 5.28
N SER A 91 2.24 15.82 4.15
CA SER A 91 1.32 16.52 3.25
C SER A 91 0.84 15.66 2.09
N TYR A 92 1.40 14.45 1.92
CA TYR A 92 1.22 13.65 0.70
C TYR A 92 -0.25 13.32 0.41
N HIS A 93 -0.99 12.90 1.43
CA HIS A 93 -2.42 12.55 1.26
C HIS A 93 -3.29 13.77 0.91
N ARG A 94 -2.89 14.98 1.32
CA ARG A 94 -3.61 16.23 1.03
C ARG A 94 -3.21 16.84 -0.31
N SER A 95 -2.09 16.39 -0.88
CA SER A 95 -1.63 16.85 -2.18
C SER A 95 -2.60 16.42 -3.29
N GLY A 96 -2.68 17.20 -4.37
CA GLY A 96 -3.46 16.82 -5.54
C GLY A 96 -2.99 15.48 -6.16
N THR A 97 -1.74 15.09 -5.95
CA THR A 97 -1.22 13.77 -6.35
C THR A 97 -1.82 12.65 -5.50
N GLY A 98 -1.79 12.77 -4.17
CA GLY A 98 -2.35 11.78 -3.26
C GLY A 98 -3.85 11.56 -3.47
N ILE A 99 -4.62 12.65 -3.65
CA ILE A 99 -6.06 12.56 -3.94
C ILE A 99 -6.32 11.80 -5.25
N ARG A 100 -5.57 12.11 -6.32
CA ARG A 100 -5.68 11.41 -7.61
C ARG A 100 -5.32 9.93 -7.49
N GLN A 101 -4.30 9.60 -6.69
CA GLN A 101 -3.89 8.22 -6.46
C GLN A 101 -4.93 7.39 -5.71
N ILE A 102 -5.65 7.98 -4.75
CA ILE A 102 -6.80 7.31 -4.09
C ILE A 102 -7.84 6.90 -5.14
N ALA A 103 -8.17 7.79 -6.07
CA ALA A 103 -9.11 7.48 -7.16
C ALA A 103 -8.57 6.33 -8.04
N MET A 104 -7.30 6.39 -8.46
CA MET A 104 -6.65 5.34 -9.25
C MET A 104 -6.69 3.97 -8.56
N ILE A 105 -6.49 3.92 -7.24
CA ILE A 105 -6.54 2.66 -6.46
C ILE A 105 -7.96 2.08 -6.44
N ARG A 106 -8.99 2.93 -6.32
CA ARG A 106 -10.39 2.50 -6.37
C ARG A 106 -10.74 1.91 -7.74
N GLU A 107 -10.33 2.58 -8.82
CA GLU A 107 -10.49 2.09 -10.19
C GLU A 107 -9.77 0.76 -10.41
N TYR A 108 -8.52 0.65 -9.94
CA TYR A 108 -7.73 -0.59 -10.05
C TYR A 108 -8.43 -1.77 -9.38
N ARG A 109 -9.02 -1.57 -8.20
CA ARG A 109 -9.79 -2.62 -7.50
C ARG A 109 -11.04 -3.00 -8.28
N GLN A 110 -11.80 -2.04 -8.77
CA GLN A 110 -13.02 -2.32 -9.56
C GLN A 110 -12.68 -3.10 -10.84
N ALA A 111 -11.63 -2.70 -11.56
CA ALA A 111 -11.17 -3.41 -12.75
C ALA A 111 -10.75 -4.86 -12.44
N LYS A 112 -10.09 -5.10 -11.30
CA LYS A 112 -9.74 -6.45 -10.86
C LYS A 112 -10.95 -7.28 -10.45
N ILE A 113 -11.92 -6.71 -9.72
CA ILE A 113 -13.15 -7.42 -9.35
C ILE A 113 -13.90 -7.83 -10.61
N PHE A 114 -14.05 -6.92 -11.57
CA PHE A 114 -14.71 -7.20 -12.84
C PHE A 114 -13.99 -8.32 -13.61
N ASN A 115 -12.66 -8.24 -13.75
CA ASN A 115 -11.90 -9.28 -14.44
C ASN A 115 -11.98 -10.65 -13.73
N ASN A 116 -12.11 -10.68 -12.41
CA ASN A 116 -12.28 -11.93 -11.66
C ASN A 116 -13.69 -12.52 -11.79
N GLN A 117 -14.71 -11.69 -12.08
CA GLN A 117 -16.09 -12.13 -12.31
C GLN A 117 -16.30 -12.66 -13.73
N THR A 118 -15.53 -12.18 -14.72
CA THR A 118 -15.60 -12.65 -16.11
C THR A 118 -15.19 -14.13 -16.29
N HIS A 119 -14.51 -14.72 -15.31
CA HIS A 119 -14.11 -16.13 -15.33
C HIS A 119 -15.13 -17.09 -14.67
N GLN A 120 -16.29 -16.61 -14.21
CA GLN A 120 -17.29 -17.45 -13.52
C GLN A 120 -18.59 -17.69 -14.30
N ILE A 121 -18.59 -17.34 -15.58
CA ILE A 121 -19.69 -17.59 -16.53
C ILE A 121 -19.10 -18.22 -17.79
N MET A 122 -18.71 -19.48 -17.67
CA MET A 122 -18.73 -20.48 -18.75
C MET A 122 -18.71 -21.87 -18.16
#